data_AF-A0AAU2GK28-F1
#
_entry.id   AF-A0AAU2GK28-F1
#
_cell.length_a   1.000
_cell.length_b   1.000
_cell.length_c   1.000
_cell.angle_alpha   90.00
_cell.angle_beta   90.00
_cell.angle_gamma   90.00
#
_symmetry.space_group_name_H-M   'P 1'
#
loop_
_entity.id
_entity.type
_entity.pdbx_description
1 polymer ?
#
loop_
_entity_poly.entity_id
_entity_poly.type
_entity_poly.pdbx_seq_one_letter_code
_entity_poly.pdbx_strand_id
1 'polypeptide(L)' 'MTADPSDYEKAMPAVSAFLTKMERGIDRTRATHAGQPYSAVRQALALALEEEGARPMVPQVVDELARQISEGTDR' A
#
# COMPACT_ATOMS: atom_id res chain seq x y z
N MET A 1 -4.47 -25.08 16.51
CA MET A 1 -4.61 -25.10 15.04
C MET A 1 -3.28 -24.60 14.50
N THR A 2 -2.42 -25.50 14.05
CA THR A 2 -1.09 -25.17 13.53
C THR A 2 -1.28 -24.90 12.04
N ALA A 3 -0.91 -23.71 11.55
CA ALA A 3 -0.87 -23.49 10.11
C ALA A 3 0.12 -24.49 9.50
N ASP A 4 -0.33 -25.26 8.50
CA ASP A 4 0.54 -26.17 7.77
C ASP A 4 1.53 -25.32 6.95
N PRO A 5 2.85 -25.55 7.04
CA PRO A 5 3.84 -24.87 6.21
C PRO A 5 3.50 -24.91 4.70
N SER A 6 2.86 -25.99 4.25
CA SER A 6 2.43 -26.17 2.86
C SER A 6 1.35 -25.18 2.42
N ASP A 7 0.54 -24.67 3.36
CA ASP A 7 -0.49 -23.67 3.05
C ASP A 7 0.11 -22.27 2.96
N TYR A 8 1.19 -22.01 3.68
CA TYR A 8 1.97 -20.79 3.52
C TYR A 8 2.60 -20.72 2.13
N GLU A 9 3.25 -21.80 1.67
CA GLU A 9 3.86 -21.87 0.34
C GLU A 9 2.83 -21.64 -0.79
N LYS A 10 1.62 -22.20 -0.67
CA LYS A 10 0.54 -21.96 -1.63
C LYS A 10 0.03 -20.52 -1.63
N ALA A 11 0.12 -19.81 -0.51
CA ALA A 11 -0.32 -18.43 -0.39
C ALA A 11 0.69 -17.42 -0.97
N MET A 12 1.98 -17.79 -1.05
CA MET A 12 3.06 -16.88 -1.47
C MET A 12 2.82 -16.17 -2.82
N PRO A 13 2.33 -16.84 -3.88
CA PRO A 13 2.04 -16.15 -5.15
C PRO A 13 0.96 -15.06 -5.01
N ALA A 14 -0.09 -15.32 -4.21
CA ALA A 14 -1.15 -14.36 -3.97
C ALA A 14 -0.66 -13.16 -3.14
N VAL A 15 0.19 -13.41 -2.14
CA VAL A 15 0.84 -12.37 -1.35
C VAL A 15 1.75 -11.52 -2.23
N SER A 16 2.56 -12.13 -3.09
CA SER A 16 3.44 -11.40 -4.02
C SER A 16 2.64 -10.51 -4.97
N ALA A 17 1.56 -11.05 -5.57
CA ALA A 17 0.69 -10.26 -6.45
C ALA A 17 0.01 -9.10 -5.73
N PHE A 18 -0.37 -9.28 -4.46
CA PHE A 18 -0.92 -8.22 -3.63
C PHE A 18 0.11 -7.12 -3.35
N LEU A 19 1.34 -7.50 -2.97
CA LEU A 19 2.41 -6.54 -2.70
C LEU A 19 2.75 -5.70 -3.94
N THR A 20 2.83 -6.31 -5.12
CA THR A 20 3.07 -5.57 -6.37
C THR A 20 1.99 -4.52 -6.67
N LYS A 21 0.72 -4.83 -6.40
CA LYS A 21 -0.38 -3.85 -6.55
C LYS A 21 -0.26 -2.70 -5.55
N MET A 22 0.11 -3.04 -4.31
CA MET A 22 0.34 -2.08 -3.25
C MET A 22 1.48 -1.11 -3.62
N GLU A 23 2.61 -1.65 -4.07
CA GLU A 23 3.78 -0.87 -4.53
C GLU A 23 3.39 0.10 -5.64
N ARG A 24 2.66 -0.36 -6.67
CA ARG A 24 2.19 0.52 -7.76
C ARG A 24 1.33 1.68 -7.27
N GLY A 25 0.41 1.42 -6.35
CA GLY A 25 -0.44 2.47 -5.78
C GLY A 25 0.37 3.49 -4.98
N ILE A 26 1.36 3.02 -4.21
CA ILE A 26 2.28 3.87 -3.45
C ILE A 26 3.13 4.72 -4.39
N ASP A 27 3.77 4.11 -5.39
CA ASP A 27 4.67 4.78 -6.33
C ASP A 27 3.93 5.85 -7.14
N ARG A 28 2.73 5.52 -7.64
CA ARG A 28 1.88 6.48 -8.36
C ARG A 28 1.51 7.67 -7.48
N THR A 29 1.17 7.41 -6.22
CA THR A 29 0.83 8.48 -5.27
C THR A 29 2.06 9.33 -4.95
N ARG A 30 3.23 8.72 -4.72
CA ARG A 30 4.49 9.44 -4.48
C ARG A 30 4.86 10.32 -5.66
N ALA A 31 4.79 9.81 -6.87
CA ALA A 31 5.13 10.56 -8.08
C ALA A 31 4.25 11.80 -8.30
N THR A 32 3.02 11.81 -7.79
CA THR A 32 2.03 12.87 -8.05
C THR A 32 1.73 13.76 -6.84
N HIS A 33 1.96 13.27 -5.61
CA HIS A 33 1.55 13.93 -4.37
C HIS A 33 2.67 14.01 -3.31
N ALA A 34 3.91 13.66 -3.62
CA ALA A 34 5.03 13.86 -2.68
C ALA A 34 5.13 15.33 -2.23
N GLY A 35 5.32 15.54 -0.93
CA GLY A 35 5.39 16.87 -0.32
C GLY A 35 4.06 17.62 -0.22
N GLN A 36 2.95 17.04 -0.69
CA GLN A 36 1.61 17.61 -0.51
C GLN A 36 1.10 17.42 0.93
N PRO A 37 0.09 18.18 1.37
CA PRO A 37 -0.50 18.01 2.70
C PRO A 37 -1.03 16.59 2.92
N TYR A 38 -0.83 16.06 4.12
CA TYR A 38 -1.22 14.70 4.52
C TYR A 38 -2.63 14.31 4.09
N SER A 39 -3.63 15.18 4.29
CA SER A 39 -5.02 14.89 3.93
C SER A 39 -5.21 14.63 2.43
N ALA A 40 -4.54 15.40 1.58
CA ALA A 40 -4.56 15.22 0.13
C ALA A 40 -3.84 13.92 -0.28
N VAL A 41 -2.67 13.66 0.31
CA VAL A 41 -1.90 12.43 0.07
C VAL A 41 -2.68 11.19 0.49
N ARG A 42 -3.32 11.21 1.66
CA ARG A 42 -4.12 10.11 2.19
C ARG A 42 -5.29 9.77 1.29
N GLN A 43 -6.00 10.79 0.80
CA GLN A 43 -7.11 10.60 -0.12
C GLN A 43 -6.63 10.01 -1.45
N ALA A 44 -5.56 10.55 -2.02
CA ALA A 44 -4.96 10.05 -3.26
C ALA A 44 -4.46 8.62 -3.12
N LEU A 45 -3.79 8.29 -2.01
CA LEU A 45 -3.29 6.95 -1.73
C LEU A 45 -4.42 5.93 -1.61
N ALA A 46 -5.49 6.26 -0.87
CA ALA A 46 -6.63 5.37 -0.69
C ALA A 46 -7.34 5.07 -2.02
N LEU A 47 -7.39 6.06 -2.93
CA LEU A 47 -7.94 5.90 -4.27
C LEU A 47 -7.01 5.05 -5.15
N ALA A 48 -5.71 5.33 -5.17
CA ALA A 48 -4.74 4.58 -5.97
C ALA A 48 -4.70 3.10 -5.57
N LEU A 49 -4.76 2.78 -4.28
CA LEU A 49 -4.82 1.40 -3.79
C LEU A 49 -6.13 0.70 -4.15
N GLU A 50 -7.24 1.44 -4.22
CA GLU A 50 -8.52 0.91 -4.71
C GLU A 50 -8.46 0.58 -6.21
N GLU A 51 -7.92 1.49 -7.02
CA GLU A 51 -7.75 1.30 -8.46
C GLU A 51 -6.84 0.11 -8.79
N GLU A 52 -5.78 -0.12 -8.00
CA GLU A 52 -4.89 -1.28 -8.16
C GLU A 52 -5.50 -2.59 -7.61
N GLY A 53 -6.66 -2.53 -6.95
CA GLY A 53 -7.28 -3.69 -6.30
C GLY A 53 -6.49 -4.19 -5.09
N ALA A 54 -5.74 -3.32 -4.42
CA ALA A 54 -4.97 -3.58 -3.21
C ALA A 54 -5.83 -3.33 -1.95
N ARG A 55 -7.00 -3.98 -1.88
CA ARG A 55 -7.89 -3.96 -0.70
C ARG A 55 -8.14 -5.37 -0.15
N PRO A 56 -8.42 -5.50 1.17
CA PRO A 56 -8.48 -4.45 2.19
C PRO A 56 -7.11 -4.18 2.84
N MET A 57 -6.72 -2.92 2.96
CA MET A 57 -5.60 -2.50 3.80
C MET A 57 -6.12 -2.00 5.14
N VAL A 58 -5.34 -2.25 6.19
CA VAL A 58 -5.58 -1.72 7.53
C VAL A 58 -5.42 -0.19 7.49
N PRO A 59 -6.39 0.61 7.98
CA PRO A 59 -6.35 2.08 7.88
C PRO A 59 -5.04 2.70 8.37
N GLN A 60 -4.46 2.16 9.45
CA GLN A 60 -3.21 2.61 10.04
C GLN A 60 -2.02 2.50 9.07
N VAL A 61 -2.01 1.50 8.18
CA VAL A 61 -0.97 1.35 7.17
C VAL A 61 -1.11 2.43 6.09
N VAL A 62 -2.35 2.73 5.68
CA VAL A 62 -2.63 3.81 4.73
C VAL A 62 -2.25 5.18 5.32
N ASP A 63 -2.56 5.39 6.60
CA ASP A 63 -2.21 6.62 7.31
C ASP A 63 -0.70 6.81 7.41
N GLU A 64 0.06 5.76 7.77
CA GLU A 64 1.52 5.84 7.86
C GLU A 64 2.20 6.05 6.51
N LEU A 65 1.75 5.35 5.46
CA LEU A 65 2.26 5.56 4.10
C LEU A 65 1.96 6.98 3.59
N ALA A 66 0.76 7.49 3.85
CA ALA A 66 0.38 8.86 3.49
C ALA A 66 1.24 9.90 4.22
N ARG A 67 1.58 9.64 5.49
CA ARG A 67 2.50 10.48 6.26
C ARG A 67 3.89 10.49 5.64
N GLN A 68 4.46 9.33 5.30
CA GLN A 68 5.79 9.23 4.68
C GLN A 68 5.86 9.95 3.32
N ILE A 69 4.83 9.76 2.47
CA ILE A 69 4.75 10.44 1.17
C ILE A 69 4.58 11.96 1.34
N SER A 70 3.76 12.40 2.31
CA SER A 70 3.57 13.82 2.62
C SER A 70 4.86 14.47 3.13
N GLU A 71 5.63 13.75 3.94
CA GLU A 71 6.94 14.19 4.45
C GLU A 71 8.04 14.15 3.36
N GLY A 72 7.76 13.56 2.19
CA GLY A 72 8.74 13.44 1.10
C GLY A 72 9.95 12.59 1.49
N THR A 73 9.81 11.71 2.48
CA THR A 73 10.91 10.86 2.94
C THR A 73 11.02 9.64 2.02
N ASP A 74 11.95 9.69 1.07
CA ASP A 74 12.47 8.48 0.44
C ASP A 74 13.28 7.72 1.50
N ARG A 75 12.82 6.52 1.84
CA ARG A 75 13.64 5.55 2.54
C ARG A 75 14.21 4.56 1.54
#